data_AF-A0A0R2KK79-F1
#
_entry.id   AF-A0A0R2KK79-F1
#
_cell.length_a   1.000
_cell.length_b   1.000
_cell.length_c   1.000
_cell.angle_alpha   90.00
_cell.angle_beta   90.00
_cell.angle_gamma   90.00
#
_symmetry.space_group_name_H-M   'P 1'
#
loop_
_entity.id
_entity.type
_entity.pdbx_description
1 polymer ?
#
loop_
_entity_poly.entity_id
_entity_poly.type
_entity_poly.pdbx_seq_one_letter_code
_entity_poly.pdbx_strand_id
1 'polypeptide(L)' 'MYGGFTTDLKRRLEQHNSGRGAKYTRVRRPVKMIYHEEFDSKSLALKAEYAFKHQPRSKKESFLSAHGVDLESIKKN' A
#
# COMPACT_ATOMS: atom_id res chain seq x y z
N MET A 1 -1.29 -5.12 -5.87
CA MET A 1 -1.15 -4.14 -4.76
C MET A 1 -0.31 -4.74 -3.66
N TYR A 2 0.55 -3.94 -3.06
CA TYR A 2 1.32 -4.31 -1.88
C TYR A 2 0.82 -3.44 -0.72
N GLY A 3 0.52 -4.06 0.42
CA GLY A 3 0.12 -3.38 1.65
C GLY A 3 1.15 -3.64 2.74
N GLY A 4 1.51 -2.60 3.47
CA GLY A 4 2.48 -2.65 4.55
C GLY A 4 2.23 -1.52 5.54
N PHE A 5 2.52 -1.73 6.82
CA PHE A 5 2.56 -0.68 7.82
C PHE A 5 3.96 -0.06 7.90
N THR A 6 4.02 1.23 8.20
CA THR A 6 5.28 1.93 8.49
C THR A 6 4.98 3.16 9.34
N THR A 7 5.94 3.59 10.14
CA THR A 7 5.89 4.87 10.87
C THR A 7 6.36 6.03 10.01
N ASP A 8 7.08 5.77 8.92
CA ASP A 8 7.63 6.80 8.03
C ASP A 8 7.37 6.44 6.57
N LEU A 9 6.34 7.07 6.00
CA LEU A 9 5.85 6.82 4.65
C LEU A 9 6.88 7.18 3.57
N LYS A 10 7.55 8.33 3.71
CA LYS A 10 8.56 8.83 2.76
C LYS A 10 9.75 7.89 2.69
N ARG A 11 10.37 7.62 3.85
CA ARG A 11 11.53 6.73 3.94
C ARG A 11 11.21 5.34 3.39
N ARG A 12 10.02 4.82 3.70
CA ARG A 12 9.58 3.50 3.19
C ARG A 12 9.47 3.52 1.67
N LEU A 13 8.82 4.52 1.09
CA LEU A 13 8.67 4.66 -0.36
C LEU A 13 10.03 4.75 -1.07
N GLU A 14 10.94 5.59 -0.55
CA GLU A 14 12.30 5.74 -1.07
C GLU A 14 13.10 4.43 -0.98
N GLN A 15 12.98 3.70 0.13
CA GLN A 15 13.64 2.41 0.31
C GLN A 15 13.12 1.37 -0.71
N HIS A 16 11.81 1.33 -0.95
CA HIS A 16 11.21 0.45 -1.96
C HIS A 16 11.66 0.83 -3.38
N ASN A 17 11.67 2.11 -3.72
CA ASN A 17 12.15 2.60 -5.03
C ASN A 17 13.66 2.40 -5.22
N SER A 18 14.45 2.50 -4.15
CA SER A 18 15.89 2.19 -4.15
C SER A 18 16.21 0.70 -4.29
N GLY A 19 15.21 -0.18 -4.34
CA GLY A 19 15.40 -1.63 -4.43
C GLY A 19 15.86 -2.31 -3.14
N ARG A 20 15.92 -1.57 -2.03
CA ARG A 20 16.25 -2.04 -0.67
C ARG A 20 15.01 -2.39 0.16
N GLY A 21 13.81 -2.31 -0.44
CA GLY A 21 12.54 -2.66 0.19
C GLY A 21 12.23 -4.16 0.09
N ALA A 22 10.94 -4.51 0.21
CA ALA A 22 10.48 -5.89 0.17
C ALA A 22 10.86 -6.61 -1.15
N LYS A 23 11.10 -7.93 -1.06
CA LYS A 23 11.41 -8.80 -2.22
C LYS A 23 10.41 -8.61 -3.37
N TYR A 24 9.11 -8.49 -3.05
CA TYR A 24 8.03 -8.31 -4.02
C TYR A 24 8.13 -6.99 -4.81
N THR A 25 8.48 -5.89 -4.13
CA THR A 25 8.61 -4.56 -4.75
C THR A 25 9.96 -4.34 -5.43
N ARG A 26 10.99 -5.14 -5.11
CA ARG A 26 12.36 -4.99 -5.65
C ARG A 26 12.42 -5.16 -7.18
N VAL A 27 11.56 -6.01 -7.75
CA VAL A 27 11.48 -6.24 -9.20
C VAL A 27 10.43 -5.39 -9.91
N ARG A 28 9.57 -4.69 -9.15
CA ARG A 28 8.43 -3.91 -9.66
C ARG A 28 8.58 -2.45 -9.25
N ARG A 29 9.59 -1.80 -9.81
CA ARG A 29 9.91 -0.38 -9.59
C ARG A 29 9.67 0.42 -10.89
N PRO A 30 9.28 1.69 -10.80
CA PRO A 30 9.01 2.46 -9.58
C PRO A 30 7.66 2.09 -8.93
N VAL A 31 7.62 2.09 -7.59
CA VAL A 31 6.38 2.00 -6.82
C VAL A 31 5.86 3.39 -6.49
N LYS A 32 4.53 3.55 -6.57
CA LYS A 32 3.82 4.76 -6.16
C LYS A 32 2.97 4.47 -4.94
N MET A 33 2.95 5.40 -3.98
CA MET A 33 2.02 5.36 -2.87
C MET A 33 0.69 5.92 -3.35
N ILE A 34 -0.36 5.09 -3.27
CA ILE A 34 -1.70 5.43 -3.76
C ILE A 34 -2.70 5.66 -2.62
N TYR A 35 -2.36 5.13 -1.44
CA TYR A 35 -3.20 5.18 -0.25
C TYR A 35 -2.33 5.00 1.00
N HIS A 36 -2.64 5.74 2.05
CA HIS A 36 -2.14 5.51 3.40
C HIS A 36 -3.23 5.87 4.41
N GLU A 37 -3.22 5.22 5.56
CA GLU A 37 -4.12 5.50 6.67
C GLU A 37 -3.30 5.52 7.94
N GLU A 38 -3.59 6.48 8.81
CA GLU A 38 -2.92 6.66 10.09
C GLU A 38 -3.77 6.03 11.19
N PHE A 39 -3.11 5.28 12.08
CA PHE A 39 -3.77 4.63 13.20
C PHE A 39 -3.07 5.02 14.49
N ASP A 40 -3.87 5.28 15.52
CA ASP A 40 -3.38 5.68 16.84
C ASP A 40 -2.59 4.56 17.56
N SER A 41 -2.88 3.30 17.21
CA SER A 41 -2.27 2.12 17.83
C SER A 41 -1.72 1.14 16.81
N LYS A 42 -0.53 0.60 17.09
CA LYS A 42 0.11 -0.46 16.30
C LYS A 42 -0.80 -1.67 16.07
N SER A 43 -1.60 -2.04 17.08
CA SER A 43 -2.55 -3.16 16.98
C SER A 43 -3.65 -2.91 15.95
N LEU A 44 -4.15 -1.67 15.83
CA LEU A 44 -5.14 -1.29 14.82
C LEU A 44 -4.52 -1.32 13.43
N ALA A 45 -3.33 -0.74 13.27
CA ALA A 45 -2.59 -0.76 12.01
C ALA A 45 -2.33 -2.19 11.51
N LEU A 46 -1.93 -3.11 12.40
CA LEU A 46 -1.71 -4.51 12.06
C LEU A 46 -3.00 -5.24 11.69
N LYS A 47 -4.11 -4.98 12.40
CA LYS A 47 -5.42 -5.56 12.05
C LYS A 47 -5.89 -5.08 10.68
N ALA A 48 -5.77 -3.79 10.39
CA ALA A 48 -6.11 -3.22 9.09
C ALA A 48 -5.22 -3.78 7.97
N GLU A 49 -3.90 -3.88 8.20
CA GLU A 49 -2.97 -4.48 7.24
C GLU A 49 -3.33 -5.95 6.97
N TYR A 50 -3.61 -6.72 8.02
CA TYR A 50 -3.99 -8.13 7.90
C TYR A 50 -5.28 -8.29 7.11
N ALA A 51 -6.30 -7.51 7.45
CA ALA A 51 -7.58 -7.51 6.75
C ALA A 51 -7.39 -7.19 5.27
N PHE A 52 -6.64 -6.12 4.96
CA PHE A 52 -6.36 -5.72 3.59
C PHE A 52 -5.54 -6.77 2.83
N LYS A 53 -4.51 -7.38 3.43
CA LYS A 53 -3.68 -8.41 2.78
C LYS A 53 -4.49 -9.62 2.35
N HIS A 54 -5.41 -10.09 3.21
CA HIS A 54 -6.23 -11.29 2.97
C HIS A 54 -7.41 -11.06 2.02
N GLN A 55 -7.72 -9.81 1.68
CA GLN A 55 -8.78 -9.54 0.70
C GLN A 55 -8.39 -9.99 -0.73
N PRO A 56 -9.35 -10.47 -1.53
CA PRO A 56 -9.14 -10.65 -2.97
C PRO A 56 -8.92 -9.29 -3.66
N ARG A 57 -8.37 -9.34 -4.89
CA ARG A 57 -8.03 -8.13 -5.65
C ARG A 57 -9.23 -7.18 -5.80
N SER A 58 -10.40 -7.69 -6.17
CA SER A 58 -11.60 -6.87 -6.37
C SER A 58 -12.04 -6.14 -5.10
N LYS A 59 -11.90 -6.77 -3.92
CA LYS A 59 -12.22 -6.14 -2.62
C LYS A 59 -11.20 -5.06 -2.26
N LYS A 60 -9.92 -5.25 -2.58
CA LYS A 60 -8.90 -4.20 -2.45
C LYS A 60 -9.20 -3.01 -3.34
N GLU A 61 -9.63 -3.27 -4.58
CA GLU A 61 -9.98 -2.21 -5.53
C GLU A 61 -11.21 -1.42 -5.05
N SER A 62 -12.25 -2.12 -4.58
CA SER A 62 -13.44 -1.49 -3.99
C SER A 62 -13.12 -0.72 -2.70
N PHE A 63 -12.26 -1.26 -1.83
CA PHE A 63 -11.82 -0.56 -0.62
C PHE A 63 -11.15 0.78 -0.97
N LEU A 64 -10.22 0.77 -1.92
CA LEU A 64 -9.50 1.96 -2.34
C LEU A 64 -10.43 2.98 -3.02
N SER A 65 -11.34 2.51 -3.87
CA SER A 65 -12.36 3.36 -4.49
C SER A 65 -13.28 4.00 -3.45
N ALA A 66 -13.69 3.26 -2.41
CA ALA A 66 -14.49 3.80 -1.31
C ALA A 66 -13.76 4.86 -0.48
N HIS A 67 -12.42 4.82 -0.44
CA HIS A 67 -11.58 5.84 0.20
C HIS A 67 -11.13 6.95 -0.78
N GLY A 68 -11.78 7.07 -1.95
CA GLY A 68 -11.51 8.13 -2.91
C GLY A 68 -10.25 7.94 -3.76
N VAL A 69 -9.65 6.76 -3.76
CA VAL A 69 -8.49 6.46 -4.60
C VAL A 69 -8.96 6.08 -5.99
N ASP A 70 -8.66 6.93 -6.97
CA ASP A 70 -8.96 6.66 -8.38
C ASP A 70 -7.96 5.67 -8.98
N LEU A 71 -8.35 4.39 -9.01
CA LEU A 71 -7.50 3.32 -9.52
C LEU A 71 -7.38 3.30 -11.04
N GLU A 72 -8.33 3.89 -11.76
CA GLU A 72 -8.34 3.93 -13.22
C GLU A 72 -7.27 4.87 -13.77
N SER A 73 -7.08 6.04 -13.13
CA SER A 73 -5.99 6.98 -13.41
C SER A 73 -4.61 6.34 -13.20
N ILE A 74 -4.47 5.48 -12.19
CA ILE A 74 -3.19 4.84 -11.86
C ILE A 74 -2.82 3.69 -12.82
N LYS A 75 -3.81 3.04 -13.45
CA LYS A 75 -3.59 1.92 -14.41
C LYS A 75 -3.18 2.38 -15.81
N LYS A 76 -3.40 3.64 -16.18
CA LYS A 76 -3.17 4.18 -17.54
C LYS A 76 -1.72 4.58 -17.83
N ASN A 77 -0.78 4.31 -16.94
CA ASN A 77 0.64 4.69 -17.07
C ASN A 77 1.56 3.50 -16.77
#